data_AF-A0A814MEY5-F1
#
_entry.id   AF-A0A814MEY5-F1
#
_cell.length_a   1.000
_cell.length_b   1.000
_cell.length_c   1.000
_cell.angle_alpha   90.00
_cell.angle_beta   90.00
_cell.angle_gamma   90.00
#
_symmetry.space_group_name_H-M   'P 1'
#
loop_
_entity.id
_entity.type
_entity.pdbx_description
1 polymer ?
#
loop_
_entity_poly.entity_id
_entity_poly.type
_entity_poly.pdbx_seq_one_letter_code
_entity_poly.pdbx_strand_id
1 'polypeptide(L)'
;MGRDLFGIKFGAHLATHLTPEWRSQYLQYEAMVAILYAAVDRSPSHAETTRNRYFSRIDERFFAYCNKELHKINVFFGEKLSESIRRFEQLHTELNYFKKSLIINESEQIIIRRRRQRYRKILRSNYNHIDDLKLAFSELYLLLVLLQNYQTLNYMGFKKILTKHDKLFHKINGIEWFKTNIDSSPFVSNQQVSNLIDEVEILVTDHLENGNRNIYPRTTMSQ
;
A
#
# COMPACT_ATOMS: atom_id res chain seq x y z
N MET A 1 19.44 -32.89 11.41
CA MET A 1 18.45 -32.07 10.65
C MET A 1 18.32 -30.71 11.30
N GLY A 2 19.13 -29.74 10.86
CA GLY A 2 18.98 -28.34 11.29
C GLY A 2 17.76 -27.75 10.61
N ARG A 3 16.69 -27.47 11.36
CA ARG A 3 15.54 -26.72 10.85
C ARG A 3 16.06 -25.40 10.30
N ASP A 4 15.71 -25.10 9.05
CA ASP A 4 16.16 -23.93 8.29
C ASP A 4 15.72 -22.63 8.98
N LEU A 5 16.55 -22.14 9.91
CA LEU A 5 16.36 -20.95 10.75
C LEU A 5 16.06 -19.70 9.91
N PHE A 6 16.47 -19.68 8.64
CA PHE A 6 16.22 -18.56 7.72
C PHE A 6 14.75 -18.45 7.27
N GLY A 7 14.02 -19.57 7.15
CA GLY A 7 12.59 -19.55 6.84
C GLY A 7 11.74 -19.04 8.01
N ILE A 8 12.04 -19.55 9.21
CA ILE A 8 11.36 -19.18 10.47
C ILE A 8 11.55 -17.68 10.77
N LYS A 9 12.73 -17.13 10.49
CA LYS A 9 13.00 -15.69 10.67
C LYS A 9 12.17 -14.80 9.73
N PHE A 10 11.98 -15.19 8.48
CA PHE A 10 11.17 -14.40 7.56
C PHE A 10 9.68 -14.50 7.86
N GLY A 11 9.16 -15.69 8.20
CA GLY A 11 7.77 -15.86 8.62
C GLY A 11 7.41 -15.00 9.83
N ALA A 12 8.25 -15.03 10.85
CA ALA A 12 8.11 -14.18 12.04
C ALA A 12 8.23 -12.69 11.70
N HIS A 13 9.21 -12.30 10.89
CA HIS A 13 9.39 -10.91 10.47
C HIS A 13 8.23 -10.40 9.61
N LEU A 14 7.71 -11.21 8.70
CA LEU A 14 6.53 -10.88 7.90
C LEU A 14 5.34 -10.65 8.84
N ALA A 15 5.08 -11.55 9.78
CA ALA A 15 3.94 -11.49 10.69
C ALA A 15 3.91 -10.24 11.59
N THR A 16 5.07 -9.70 11.99
CA THR A 16 5.17 -8.49 12.83
C THR A 16 4.98 -7.19 12.06
N HIS A 17 5.17 -7.19 10.73
CA HIS A 17 5.05 -6.01 9.88
C HIS A 17 3.76 -5.98 9.06
N LEU A 18 2.84 -6.92 9.30
CA LEU A 18 1.53 -6.91 8.65
C LEU A 18 0.65 -5.82 9.25
N THR A 19 -0.01 -5.06 8.39
CA THR A 19 -1.15 -4.23 8.77
C THR A 19 -2.26 -5.14 9.33
N PRO A 20 -2.63 -5.01 10.62
CA PRO A 20 -3.56 -5.94 11.28
C PRO A 20 -4.88 -6.12 10.54
N GLU A 21 -5.43 -5.04 10.01
CA GLU A 21 -6.71 -4.97 9.29
C GLU A 21 -6.67 -5.75 7.97
N TRP A 22 -5.49 -5.95 7.40
CA TRP A 22 -5.30 -6.58 6.08
C TRP A 22 -4.66 -7.96 6.18
N ARG A 23 -4.48 -8.50 7.39
CA ARG A 23 -3.73 -9.74 7.65
C ARG A 23 -4.16 -10.91 6.76
N SER A 24 -5.46 -11.08 6.50
CA SER A 24 -5.98 -12.17 5.65
C SER A 24 -5.65 -12.01 4.16
N GLN A 25 -5.35 -10.79 3.72
CA GLN A 25 -5.11 -10.44 2.32
C GLN A 25 -3.65 -10.66 1.91
N TYR A 26 -2.73 -10.71 2.87
CA TYR A 26 -1.34 -11.07 2.61
C TYR A 26 -1.19 -12.52 2.14
N LEU A 27 -0.06 -12.80 1.50
CA LEU A 27 0.39 -14.12 1.13
C LEU A 27 0.42 -15.04 2.36
N GLN A 28 -0.24 -16.19 2.25
CA GLN A 28 -0.27 -17.22 3.29
C GLN A 28 1.05 -18.01 3.31
N TYR A 29 2.14 -17.33 3.66
CA TYR A 29 3.51 -17.85 3.59
C TYR A 29 3.68 -19.14 4.40
N GLU A 30 3.26 -19.16 5.66
CA GLU A 30 3.37 -20.34 6.54
C GLU A 30 2.61 -21.56 5.99
N ALA A 31 1.41 -21.34 5.44
CA ALA A 31 0.63 -22.42 4.83
C ALA A 31 1.36 -23.01 3.61
N MET A 32 1.95 -22.17 2.77
CA MET A 32 2.74 -22.62 1.62
C MET A 32 4.02 -23.34 2.04
N VAL A 33 4.70 -22.86 3.08
CA VAL A 33 5.87 -23.54 3.67
C VAL A 33 5.49 -24.94 4.16
N ALA A 34 4.34 -25.08 4.84
CA ALA A 34 3.84 -26.37 5.30
C ALA A 34 3.55 -27.34 4.15
N ILE A 35 3.01 -26.86 3.02
CA ILE A 35 2.80 -27.67 1.81
C ILE A 35 4.15 -28.23 1.31
N LEU A 36 5.18 -27.39 1.21
CA LEU A 36 6.50 -27.83 0.71
C LEU A 36 7.15 -28.86 1.64
N TYR A 37 7.15 -28.64 2.95
CA TYR A 37 7.73 -29.60 3.89
C TYR A 37 6.95 -30.92 3.93
N ALA A 38 5.62 -30.89 3.91
CA ALA A 38 4.80 -32.09 3.83
C ALA A 38 5.07 -32.89 2.54
N ALA A 39 5.38 -32.21 1.44
CA ALA A 39 5.73 -32.86 0.20
C ALA A 39 7.07 -33.60 0.30
N VAL A 40 8.09 -33.00 0.94
CA VAL A 40 9.38 -33.65 1.18
C VAL A 40 9.25 -34.85 2.11
N ASP A 41 8.51 -34.71 3.20
CA ASP A 41 8.31 -35.76 4.22
C ASP A 41 7.62 -37.01 3.66
N ARG A 42 6.64 -36.81 2.76
CA ARG A 42 5.89 -37.89 2.11
C ARG A 42 6.52 -38.39 0.81
N SER A 43 7.74 -37.96 0.50
CA SER A 43 8.43 -38.30 -0.75
C SER A 43 8.72 -39.82 -0.83
N PRO A 44 8.35 -40.51 -1.93
CA PRO A 44 8.63 -41.94 -2.09
C PRO A 44 10.13 -42.25 -2.19
N SER A 45 10.62 -43.19 -1.37
CA SER A 45 12.03 -43.61 -1.35
C SER A 45 12.43 -44.58 -2.47
N HIS A 46 11.46 -45.14 -3.20
CA HIS A 46 11.65 -46.41 -3.91
C HIS A 46 12.23 -46.27 -5.32
N ALA A 47 11.60 -45.50 -6.22
CA ALA A 47 12.01 -45.39 -7.62
C ALA A 47 11.93 -43.94 -8.14
N GLU A 48 12.93 -43.52 -8.94
CA GLU A 48 13.05 -42.16 -9.47
C GLU A 48 11.85 -41.75 -10.33
N THR A 49 11.33 -42.64 -11.17
CA THR A 49 10.14 -42.38 -12.01
C THR A 49 8.88 -42.11 -11.17
N THR A 50 8.72 -42.84 -10.07
CA THR A 50 7.60 -42.65 -9.12
C THR A 50 7.75 -41.33 -8.37
N ARG A 51 8.98 -41.01 -7.97
CA ARG A 51 9.33 -39.74 -7.31
C ARG A 51 9.08 -38.55 -8.23
N ASN A 52 9.47 -38.63 -9.50
CA ASN A 52 9.26 -37.57 -10.49
C ASN A 52 7.78 -37.31 -10.70
N ARG A 53 6.96 -38.37 -10.90
CA ARG A 53 5.50 -38.24 -11.02
C ARG A 53 4.87 -37.63 -9.76
N TYR A 54 5.37 -38.01 -8.58
CA TYR A 54 4.92 -37.43 -7.31
C TYR A 54 5.19 -35.92 -7.25
N PHE A 55 6.43 -35.49 -7.51
CA PHE A 55 6.76 -34.07 -7.48
C PHE A 55 6.06 -33.26 -8.57
N SER A 56 5.79 -33.82 -9.75
CA SER A 56 4.98 -33.13 -10.76
C SER A 56 3.56 -32.80 -10.26
N ARG A 57 2.92 -33.72 -9.51
CA ARG A 57 1.60 -33.46 -8.92
C ARG A 57 1.66 -32.43 -7.78
N ILE A 58 2.75 -32.44 -7.00
CA ILE A 58 2.98 -31.43 -5.97
C ILE A 58 3.19 -30.05 -6.61
N ASP A 59 4.01 -29.96 -7.65
CA ASP A 59 4.25 -28.72 -8.40
C ASP A 59 2.92 -28.14 -8.92
N GLU A 60 2.09 -28.96 -9.58
CA GLU A 60 0.78 -28.54 -10.09
C GLU A 60 -0.10 -27.95 -8.99
N ARG A 61 -0.22 -28.64 -7.85
CA ARG A 61 -1.00 -28.17 -6.70
C ARG A 61 -0.40 -26.91 -6.08
N PHE A 62 0.92 -26.82 -5.98
CA PHE A 62 1.62 -25.69 -5.38
C PHE A 62 1.45 -24.44 -6.24
N PHE A 63 1.68 -24.53 -7.55
CA PHE A 63 1.51 -23.38 -8.46
C PHE A 63 0.03 -22.99 -8.64
N ALA A 64 -0.91 -23.93 -8.56
CA ALA A 64 -2.33 -23.59 -8.47
C ALA A 64 -2.65 -22.76 -7.21
N TYR A 65 -2.02 -23.08 -6.08
CA TYR A 65 -2.14 -22.28 -4.85
C TYR A 65 -1.46 -20.91 -5.00
N CYS A 66 -0.29 -20.83 -5.64
CA CYS A 66 0.38 -19.55 -5.95
C CYS A 66 -0.53 -18.65 -6.81
N ASN A 67 -1.18 -19.20 -7.84
CA ASN A 67 -2.13 -18.47 -8.68
C ASN A 67 -3.31 -17.92 -7.88
N LYS A 68 -3.87 -18.73 -6.98
CA LYS A 68 -4.98 -18.30 -6.10
C LYS A 68 -4.54 -17.13 -5.20
N GLU A 69 -3.38 -17.24 -4.57
CA GLU A 69 -2.86 -16.19 -3.70
C GLU A 69 -2.50 -14.93 -4.49
N LEU A 70 -1.93 -15.06 -5.68
CA LEU A 70 -1.61 -13.94 -6.56
C LEU A 70 -2.89 -13.20 -6.99
N HIS A 71 -3.93 -13.94 -7.38
CA HIS A 71 -5.21 -13.35 -7.73
C HIS A 71 -5.82 -12.56 -6.57
N LYS A 72 -5.85 -13.15 -5.37
CA LYS A 72 -6.31 -12.48 -4.15
C LYS A 72 -5.55 -11.17 -3.90
N ILE A 73 -4.23 -11.20 -3.98
CA ILE A 73 -3.37 -10.03 -3.74
C ILE A 73 -3.63 -8.94 -4.79
N ASN A 74 -3.76 -9.32 -6.07
CA ASN A 74 -4.07 -8.38 -7.15
C ASN A 74 -5.43 -7.71 -6.96
N VAL A 75 -6.47 -8.47 -6.62
CA VAL A 75 -7.82 -7.94 -6.39
C VAL A 75 -7.80 -6.94 -5.24
N PHE A 76 -7.27 -7.32 -4.08
CA PHE A 76 -7.20 -6.44 -2.92
C PHE A 76 -6.38 -5.17 -3.18
N PHE A 77 -5.23 -5.30 -3.85
CA PHE A 77 -4.39 -4.15 -4.19
C PHE A 77 -5.11 -3.20 -5.15
N GLY A 78 -5.77 -3.72 -6.19
CA GLY A 78 -6.52 -2.91 -7.16
C GLY A 78 -7.71 -2.19 -6.53
N GLU A 79 -8.43 -2.83 -5.62
CA GLU A 79 -9.51 -2.20 -4.84
C GLU A 79 -8.99 -1.05 -3.99
N LYS A 80 -7.92 -1.29 -3.21
CA LYS A 80 -7.33 -0.27 -2.33
C LYS A 80 -6.73 0.89 -3.10
N LEU A 81 -6.07 0.63 -4.22
CA LEU A 81 -5.55 1.69 -5.08
C LEU A 81 -6.68 2.56 -5.64
N SER A 82 -7.75 1.93 -6.12
CA SER A 82 -8.91 2.64 -6.66
C SER A 82 -9.63 3.48 -5.58
N GLU A 83 -9.71 2.97 -4.35
CA GLU A 83 -10.22 3.72 -3.20
C GLU A 83 -9.36 4.96 -2.90
N SER A 84 -8.03 4.81 -2.89
CA SER A 84 -7.08 5.90 -2.67
C SER A 84 -7.14 6.96 -3.77
N ILE A 85 -7.20 6.56 -5.04
CA ILE A 85 -7.33 7.48 -6.19
C ILE A 85 -8.62 8.31 -6.04
N ARG A 86 -9.76 7.66 -5.80
CA ARG A 86 -11.03 8.36 -5.63
C ARG A 86 -10.99 9.35 -4.47
N ARG A 87 -10.39 8.93 -3.34
CA ARG A 87 -10.25 9.80 -2.16
C ARG A 87 -9.34 11.00 -2.45
N PHE A 88 -8.25 10.79 -3.17
CA PHE A 88 -7.36 11.86 -3.61
C PHE A 88 -8.10 12.90 -4.48
N GLU A 89 -8.83 12.46 -5.50
CA GLU A 89 -9.58 13.35 -6.40
C GLU A 89 -10.64 14.17 -5.66
N GLN A 90 -11.33 13.55 -4.69
CA GLN A 90 -12.30 14.22 -3.83
C GLN A 90 -11.64 15.31 -2.98
N LEU A 91 -10.57 14.98 -2.24
CA LEU A 91 -9.87 15.93 -1.38
C LEU A 91 -9.23 17.07 -2.18
N HIS A 92 -8.66 16.75 -3.34
CA HIS A 92 -8.09 17.74 -4.24
C HIS A 92 -9.15 18.71 -4.77
N THR A 93 -10.34 18.20 -5.14
CA THR A 93 -11.47 19.04 -5.58
C THR A 93 -11.97 19.95 -4.47
N GLU A 94 -12.13 19.43 -3.25
CA GLU A 94 -12.54 20.17 -2.07
C GLU A 94 -11.54 21.28 -1.72
N LEU A 95 -10.25 20.97 -1.71
CA LEU A 95 -9.17 21.94 -1.50
C LEU A 95 -9.22 23.08 -2.55
N ASN A 96 -9.44 22.74 -3.82
CA ASN A 96 -9.51 23.74 -4.89
C ASN A 96 -10.75 24.63 -4.77
N TYR A 97 -11.89 24.07 -4.38
CA TYR A 97 -13.09 24.86 -4.10
C TYR A 97 -12.87 25.82 -2.91
N PHE A 98 -12.29 25.32 -1.83
CA PHE A 98 -11.96 26.12 -0.65
C PHE A 98 -11.02 27.29 -1.00
N LYS A 99 -9.94 27.04 -1.75
CA LYS A 99 -9.04 28.10 -2.23
C LYS A 99 -9.76 29.17 -3.05
N LYS A 100 -10.64 28.77 -3.99
CA LYS A 100 -11.45 29.72 -4.78
C LYS A 100 -12.36 30.56 -3.89
N SER A 101 -12.97 29.94 -2.88
CA SER A 101 -13.84 30.66 -1.93
C SER A 101 -13.07 31.71 -1.12
N LEU A 102 -11.81 31.45 -0.77
CA LEU A 102 -10.97 32.43 -0.07
C LEU A 102 -10.66 33.66 -0.94
N ILE A 103 -10.36 33.45 -2.22
CA ILE A 103 -10.08 34.53 -3.19
C ILE A 103 -11.32 35.41 -3.42
N ILE A 104 -12.50 34.79 -3.61
CA ILE A 104 -13.76 35.52 -3.80
C ILE A 104 -14.13 36.31 -2.55
N ASN A 105 -13.88 35.75 -1.37
CA ASN A 105 -14.06 36.51 -0.14
C ASN A 105 -13.11 37.71 -0.11
N GLU A 106 -11.84 37.61 -0.52
CA GLU A 106 -10.87 38.71 -0.45
C GLU A 106 -11.33 40.02 -1.13
N SER A 107 -12.05 39.93 -2.25
CA SER A 107 -12.65 41.09 -2.93
C SER A 107 -13.87 41.67 -2.20
N GLU A 108 -14.65 40.86 -1.47
CA GLU A 108 -15.73 41.32 -0.56
C GLU A 108 -15.24 41.71 0.85
N GLN A 109 -14.06 41.24 1.27
CA GLN A 109 -13.47 41.44 2.60
C GLN A 109 -13.10 42.91 2.86
N ILE A 110 -12.82 43.67 1.81
CA ILE A 110 -12.62 45.14 1.88
C ILE A 110 -13.89 45.82 2.46
N ILE A 111 -15.08 45.30 2.13
CA ILE A 111 -16.37 45.85 2.56
C ILE A 111 -16.74 45.36 3.98
N ILE A 112 -16.40 44.11 4.33
CA ILE A 112 -16.83 43.43 5.57
C ILE A 112 -15.97 43.76 6.81
N ARG A 113 -14.72 44.25 6.64
CA ARG A 113 -13.82 44.66 7.76
C ARG A 113 -14.46 45.66 8.74
N ARG A 114 -15.52 46.37 8.34
CA ARG A 114 -16.30 47.27 9.20
C ARG A 114 -17.18 46.54 10.25
N ARG A 115 -17.42 45.22 10.15
CA ARG A 115 -18.17 44.40 11.13
C ARG A 115 -17.30 43.28 11.73
N ARG A 116 -16.57 43.62 12.81
CA ARG A 116 -15.56 42.76 13.50
C ARG A 116 -16.02 41.34 13.88
N GLN A 117 -17.29 41.13 14.25
CA GLN A 117 -17.76 39.83 14.77
C GLN A 117 -18.05 38.79 13.68
N ARG A 118 -18.58 39.22 12.53
CA ARG A 118 -18.88 38.33 11.39
C ARG A 118 -17.60 37.81 10.74
N TYR A 119 -16.59 38.68 10.62
CA TYR A 119 -15.26 38.34 10.12
C TYR A 119 -14.56 37.27 10.96
N ARG A 120 -14.59 37.38 12.30
CA ARG A 120 -13.99 36.39 13.21
C ARG A 120 -14.62 34.99 13.09
N LYS A 121 -15.93 34.90 12.85
CA LYS A 121 -16.63 33.61 12.67
C LYS A 121 -16.21 32.91 11.37
N ILE A 122 -16.10 33.67 10.27
CA ILE A 122 -15.66 33.16 8.97
C ILE A 122 -14.22 32.63 9.05
N LEU A 123 -13.30 33.41 9.64
CA LEU A 123 -11.92 32.98 9.82
C LEU A 123 -11.84 31.66 10.60
N ARG A 124 -12.53 31.55 11.75
CA ARG A 124 -12.57 30.30 12.54
C ARG A 124 -13.11 29.11 11.75
N SER A 125 -14.17 29.31 10.98
CA SER A 125 -14.74 28.26 10.11
C SER A 125 -13.73 27.79 9.06
N ASN A 126 -12.97 28.72 8.47
CA ASN A 126 -11.97 28.42 7.46
C ASN A 126 -10.75 27.70 8.06
N TYR A 127 -10.33 28.08 9.28
CA TYR A 127 -9.27 27.36 10.01
C TYR A 127 -9.65 25.90 10.27
N ASN A 128 -10.84 25.66 10.83
CA ASN A 128 -11.30 24.29 11.11
C ASN A 128 -11.34 23.45 9.83
N HIS A 129 -11.83 24.01 8.72
CA HIS A 129 -11.89 23.30 7.45
C HIS A 129 -10.50 22.97 6.86
N ILE A 130 -9.51 23.85 7.03
CA ILE A 130 -8.12 23.56 6.64
C ILE A 130 -7.56 22.41 7.49
N ASP A 131 -7.83 22.41 8.80
CA ASP A 131 -7.35 21.37 9.70
C ASP A 131 -8.01 20.02 9.39
N ASP A 132 -9.29 20.01 9.04
CA ASP A 132 -10.01 18.81 8.57
C ASP A 132 -9.39 18.28 7.25
N LEU A 133 -9.09 19.16 6.29
CA LEU A 133 -8.41 18.79 5.04
C LEU A 133 -7.01 18.22 5.31
N LYS A 134 -6.24 18.84 6.22
CA LYS A 134 -4.91 18.32 6.63
C LYS A 134 -5.01 16.93 7.18
N LEU A 135 -5.94 16.70 8.12
CA LEU A 135 -6.17 15.39 8.69
C LEU A 135 -6.53 14.37 7.61
N ALA A 136 -7.44 14.72 6.70
CA ALA A 136 -7.87 13.83 5.63
C ALA A 136 -6.74 13.47 4.64
N PHE A 137 -5.87 14.41 4.31
CA PHE A 137 -4.67 14.15 3.50
C PHE A 137 -3.64 13.31 4.27
N SER A 138 -3.44 13.53 5.58
CA SER A 138 -2.57 12.69 6.40
C SER A 138 -3.06 11.24 6.50
N GLU A 139 -4.36 11.03 6.62
CA GLU A 139 -4.97 9.68 6.59
C GLU A 139 -4.77 9.00 5.23
N LEU A 140 -4.98 9.73 4.13
CA LEU A 140 -4.74 9.22 2.79
C LEU A 140 -3.26 8.85 2.59
N TYR A 141 -2.35 9.71 3.03
CA TYR A 141 -0.91 9.45 2.97
C TYR A 141 -0.54 8.17 3.72
N LEU A 142 -1.01 8.02 4.97
CA LEU A 142 -0.80 6.82 5.76
C LEU A 142 -1.32 5.57 5.04
N LEU A 143 -2.52 5.64 4.44
CA LEU A 143 -3.10 4.54 3.67
C LEU A 143 -2.22 4.14 2.47
N LEU A 144 -1.67 5.11 1.74
CA LEU A 144 -0.77 4.87 0.61
C LEU A 144 0.55 4.20 1.06
N VAL A 145 1.14 4.66 2.16
CA VAL A 145 2.35 4.02 2.75
C VAL A 145 2.07 2.58 3.16
N LEU A 146 0.92 2.31 3.79
CA LEU A 146 0.52 0.94 4.13
C LEU A 146 0.36 0.08 2.87
N LEU A 147 -0.21 0.63 1.78
CA LEU A 147 -0.39 -0.07 0.52
C LEU A 147 0.94 -0.38 -0.19
N GLN A 148 1.91 0.55 -0.13
CA GLN A 148 3.28 0.32 -0.62
C GLN A 148 4.02 -0.76 0.18
N ASN A 149 3.83 -0.77 1.51
CA ASN A 149 4.36 -1.85 2.37
C ASN A 149 3.70 -3.20 2.04
N TYR A 150 2.38 -3.21 1.82
CA TYR A 150 1.65 -4.40 1.39
C TYR A 150 2.21 -4.98 0.08
N GLN A 151 2.41 -4.13 -0.93
CA GLN A 151 3.03 -4.52 -2.20
C GLN A 151 4.42 -5.16 -1.98
N THR A 152 5.27 -4.47 -1.22
CA THR A 152 6.66 -4.89 -0.96
C THR A 152 6.73 -6.23 -0.22
N LEU A 153 5.94 -6.40 0.85
CA LEU A 153 5.94 -7.62 1.65
C LEU A 153 5.44 -8.83 0.85
N ASN A 154 4.38 -8.66 0.05
CA ASN A 154 3.86 -9.74 -0.80
C ASN A 154 4.84 -10.13 -1.91
N TYR A 155 5.47 -9.17 -2.57
CA TYR A 155 6.50 -9.43 -3.58
C TYR A 155 7.67 -10.24 -2.98
N MET A 156 8.20 -9.80 -1.84
CA MET A 156 9.25 -10.54 -1.13
C MET A 156 8.79 -11.92 -0.67
N GLY A 157 7.55 -12.04 -0.22
CA GLY A 157 6.93 -13.30 0.17
C GLY A 157 6.93 -14.32 -0.96
N PHE A 158 6.45 -13.93 -2.15
CA PHE A 158 6.46 -14.77 -3.34
C PHE A 158 7.89 -15.17 -3.73
N LYS A 159 8.81 -14.20 -3.80
CA LYS A 159 10.20 -14.46 -4.13
C LYS A 159 10.82 -15.51 -3.20
N LYS A 160 10.58 -15.37 -1.89
CA LYS A 160 11.13 -16.30 -0.88
C LYS A 160 10.49 -17.67 -0.91
N ILE A 161 9.17 -17.79 -1.07
CA ILE A 161 8.51 -19.10 -1.07
C ILE A 161 8.85 -19.90 -2.34
N LEU A 162 8.95 -19.23 -3.49
CA LEU A 162 9.36 -19.85 -4.75
C LEU A 162 10.84 -20.23 -4.74
N THR A 163 11.70 -19.40 -4.14
CA THR A 163 13.11 -19.78 -3.89
C THR A 163 13.20 -21.00 -2.95
N LYS A 164 12.32 -21.10 -1.95
CA LYS A 164 12.28 -22.25 -1.04
C LYS A 164 11.82 -23.52 -1.76
N HIS A 165 10.83 -23.43 -2.63
CA HIS A 165 10.41 -24.52 -3.51
C HIS A 165 11.60 -25.07 -4.32
N ASP A 166 12.31 -24.19 -5.04
CA ASP A 166 13.45 -24.56 -5.88
C ASP A 166 14.58 -25.23 -5.09
N LYS A 167 14.86 -24.71 -3.89
CA LYS A 167 15.87 -25.30 -2.98
C LYS A 167 15.47 -26.69 -2.45
N LEU A 168 14.20 -26.89 -2.09
CA LEU A 168 13.74 -28.15 -1.50
C LEU A 168 13.59 -29.25 -2.54
N PHE A 169 13.18 -28.92 -3.77
CA PHE A 169 12.95 -29.90 -4.82
C PHE A 169 14.09 -29.99 -5.83
N HIS A 170 15.13 -29.16 -5.68
CA HIS A 170 16.29 -29.07 -6.57
C HIS A 170 15.89 -28.78 -8.03
N LYS A 171 15.03 -27.77 -8.22
CA LYS A 171 14.47 -27.35 -9.52
C LYS A 171 14.61 -25.83 -9.72
N ILE A 172 14.20 -25.34 -10.89
CA ILE A 172 14.19 -23.91 -11.27
C ILE A 172 12.81 -23.39 -11.68
N ASN A 173 11.77 -24.21 -11.58
CA ASN A 173 10.41 -23.86 -11.99
C ASN A 173 9.80 -22.75 -11.11
N GLY A 174 10.22 -22.63 -9.84
CA GLY A 174 9.78 -21.56 -8.95
C GLY A 174 10.24 -20.18 -9.42
N ILE A 175 11.53 -20.04 -9.75
CA ILE A 175 12.07 -18.79 -10.28
C ILE A 175 11.53 -18.45 -11.68
N GLU A 176 11.29 -19.45 -12.54
CA GLU A 176 10.63 -19.25 -13.83
C GLU A 176 9.20 -18.75 -13.64
N TRP A 177 8.43 -19.42 -12.77
CA TRP A 177 7.06 -19.02 -12.46
C TRP A 177 7.02 -17.60 -11.87
N PHE A 178 7.97 -17.24 -11.00
CA PHE A 178 8.09 -15.87 -10.46
C PHE A 178 8.23 -14.82 -11.57
N LYS A 179 9.17 -15.02 -12.48
CA LYS A 179 9.41 -14.08 -13.59
C LYS A 179 8.20 -13.95 -14.50
N THR A 180 7.56 -15.06 -14.82
CA THR A 180 6.41 -15.06 -15.74
C THR A 180 5.16 -14.43 -15.12
N ASN A 181 4.90 -14.66 -13.83
CA ASN A 181 3.62 -14.34 -13.22
C ASN A 181 3.66 -13.18 -12.21
N ILE A 182 4.78 -12.96 -11.52
CA ILE A 182 4.88 -11.93 -10.47
C ILE A 182 5.46 -10.63 -11.02
N ASP A 183 6.58 -10.68 -11.74
CA ASP A 183 7.24 -9.46 -12.23
C ASP A 183 6.33 -8.65 -13.19
N SER A 184 5.45 -9.33 -13.93
CA SER A 184 4.47 -8.72 -14.85
C SER A 184 3.11 -8.42 -14.21
N SER A 185 2.92 -8.74 -12.93
CA SER A 185 1.61 -8.64 -12.29
C SER A 185 1.18 -7.18 -12.06
N PRO A 186 -0.14 -6.89 -12.05
CA PRO A 186 -0.65 -5.54 -11.80
C PRO A 186 -0.20 -4.97 -10.46
N PHE A 187 -0.14 -5.78 -9.40
CA PHE A 187 0.28 -5.28 -8.09
C PHE A 187 1.77 -4.93 -8.02
N VAL A 188 2.63 -5.41 -8.95
CA VAL A 188 4.08 -5.14 -8.97
C VAL A 188 4.42 -4.02 -9.94
N SER A 189 3.89 -4.08 -11.15
CA SER A 189 4.20 -3.14 -12.24
C SER A 189 3.58 -1.76 -12.06
N ASN A 190 2.60 -1.61 -11.16
CA ASN A 190 1.88 -0.37 -10.97
C ASN A 190 2.66 0.62 -10.08
N GLN A 191 3.08 1.74 -10.68
CA GLN A 191 3.79 2.85 -10.00
C GLN A 191 2.85 3.91 -9.41
N GLN A 192 1.54 3.81 -9.60
CA GLN A 192 0.57 4.84 -9.21
C GLN A 192 0.56 5.11 -7.70
N VAL A 193 0.82 4.09 -6.86
CA VAL A 193 0.93 4.31 -5.41
C VAL A 193 2.05 5.29 -5.09
N SER A 194 3.24 5.11 -5.69
CA SER A 194 4.38 6.03 -5.50
C SER A 194 4.05 7.42 -6.01
N ASN A 195 3.44 7.52 -7.19
CA ASN A 195 3.08 8.81 -7.77
C ASN A 195 2.08 9.57 -6.89
N LEU A 196 1.07 8.88 -6.35
CA LEU A 196 0.10 9.48 -5.44
C LEU A 196 0.74 9.93 -4.12
N ILE A 197 1.72 9.18 -3.60
CA ILE A 197 2.49 9.60 -2.42
C ILE A 197 3.18 10.93 -2.71
N ASP A 198 3.92 11.00 -3.83
CA ASP A 198 4.64 12.22 -4.23
C ASP A 198 3.68 13.41 -4.42
N GLU A 199 2.55 13.19 -5.10
CA GLU A 199 1.52 14.21 -5.31
C GLU A 199 0.90 14.72 -4.00
N VAL A 200 0.61 13.82 -3.05
CA VAL A 200 0.10 14.19 -1.73
C VAL A 200 1.14 14.99 -0.94
N GLU A 201 2.42 14.58 -0.95
CA GLU A 201 3.50 15.29 -0.27
C GLU A 201 3.68 16.71 -0.80
N ILE A 202 3.69 16.87 -2.13
CA ILE A 202 3.75 18.18 -2.79
C ILE A 202 2.55 19.04 -2.38
N LEU A 203 1.33 18.49 -2.44
CA LEU A 203 0.11 19.21 -2.07
C LEU A 203 0.13 19.70 -0.62
N VAL A 204 0.51 18.82 0.32
CA VAL A 204 0.57 19.16 1.74
C VAL A 204 1.63 20.24 1.99
N THR A 205 2.84 20.07 1.43
CA THR A 205 3.95 21.02 1.61
C THR A 205 3.61 22.40 1.05
N ASP A 206 3.15 22.44 -0.20
CA ASP A 206 2.94 23.70 -0.93
C ASP A 206 1.71 24.46 -0.45
N HIS A 207 0.66 23.75 -0.06
CA HIS A 207 -0.65 24.38 0.13
C HIS A 207 -1.20 24.32 1.55
N LEU A 208 -0.73 23.37 2.38
CA LEU A 208 -1.23 23.19 3.73
C LEU A 208 -0.21 23.60 4.80
N GLU A 209 1.09 23.43 4.53
CA GLU A 209 2.17 23.78 5.47
C GLU A 209 2.75 25.17 5.20
N ASN A 210 3.04 25.52 3.94
CA ASN A 210 3.57 26.84 3.56
C ASN A 210 2.48 27.93 3.42
N GLY A 211 1.20 27.54 3.39
CA GLY A 211 0.04 28.44 3.22
C GLY A 211 -0.30 29.32 4.43
N ASN A 212 0.12 28.95 5.64
CA ASN A 212 -0.22 29.74 6.84
C ASN A 212 0.42 31.15 6.86
N ARG A 213 1.42 31.43 6.01
CA ARG A 213 1.99 32.78 5.84
C ARG A 213 1.31 33.62 4.75
N ASN A 214 0.63 32.99 3.79
CA ASN A 214 0.02 33.67 2.62
C ASN A 214 -1.53 33.69 2.67
N ILE A 215 -2.18 32.84 3.47
CA ILE A 215 -3.65 32.77 3.55
C ILE A 215 -4.23 33.79 4.54
N TYR A 216 -3.40 34.35 5.43
CA TYR A 216 -3.79 35.43 6.32
C TYR A 216 -2.89 36.63 6.08
N PRO A 217 -3.44 37.81 5.73
CA PRO A 217 -2.62 39.01 5.61
C PRO A 217 -1.95 39.27 6.96
N ARG A 218 -0.61 39.34 6.95
CA ARG A 218 0.17 39.84 8.09
C ARG A 218 -0.49 41.13 8.55
N THR A 219 -1.07 41.11 9.74
CA THR A 219 -1.38 42.36 10.41
C THR A 219 -0.04 42.91 10.88
N THR A 220 0.67 43.61 10.00
CA THR A 220 1.80 44.43 10.40
C THR A 220 1.21 45.55 11.26
N MET A 221 1.19 45.33 12.58
CA MET A 221 1.11 46.44 13.52
C MET A 221 2.50 47.06 13.55
N SER A 222 2.67 48.11 12.73
CA SER A 222 3.69 49.12 12.93
C SER A 222 3.40 49.86 14.24
N GLN A 223 4.36 49.85 15.16
CA GLN A 223 4.61 50.95 16.09
C GLN A 223 6.03 51.45 15.82
#